data_AF-C1LEU3-F1
#
_entry.id   AF-C1LEU3-F1
#
_cell.length_a   1.000
_cell.length_b   1.000
_cell.length_c   1.000
_cell.angle_alpha   90.00
_cell.angle_beta   90.00
_cell.angle_gamma   90.00
#
_symmetry.space_group_name_H-M   'P 1'
#
loop_
_entity.id
_entity.type
_entity.pdbx_description
1 polymer ?
#
loop_
_entity_poly.entity_id
_entity_poly.type
_entity_poly.pdbx_seq_one_letter_code
_entity_poly.pdbx_strand_id
1 'polypeptide(L)'
;MDFVYTNENFILRSTNTLSEFDETLHTLWTSAYEANRFRYKIDISMRSIKKITSGNVDILILPNDNRFNHRRKPQSFSSINDKLLPESFNFNKVPAHEFLLHVFEKDSTKSCSILINVSPFSYFHSLLVPEVKMCYNQFLRKDSFYSAIKCFLLSSNRYLCMGFNSLLAHASVNHLHFHFWQSPEYLRAMSIDIKLKYENSFYYELIDHPVDNFVLELTNLTELDQFVNRLWMVISSCQDLQIAHNVFAGRSKSSGYVRVVIWPRCSVYEVKNLFTADSEAGYYVAVAELAGMVVASENYAGTLSYDKVESLLYNERLPRSIFHTLECKLHETLSTE
;
A
#
# COMPACT_ATOMS: atom_id res chain seq x y z
N MET A 1 4.02 -9.41 21.31
CA MET A 1 3.05 -10.50 21.20
C MET A 1 3.36 -11.23 19.91
N ASP A 2 3.28 -12.55 19.92
CA ASP A 2 3.63 -13.38 18.75
C ASP A 2 2.35 -14.02 18.20
N PHE A 3 2.22 -14.04 16.88
CA PHE A 3 1.14 -14.69 16.13
C PHE A 3 1.78 -15.72 15.20
N VAL A 4 1.53 -17.00 15.45
CA VAL A 4 2.07 -18.10 14.65
C VAL A 4 0.97 -18.62 13.75
N TYR A 5 1.23 -18.72 12.45
CA TYR A 5 0.27 -19.18 11.46
C TYR A 5 0.79 -20.36 10.65
N THR A 6 -0.13 -21.10 10.06
CA THR A 6 0.11 -22.08 9.00
C THR A 6 -0.74 -21.72 7.77
N ASN A 7 -0.57 -22.46 6.67
CA ASN A 7 -1.39 -22.24 5.47
C ASN A 7 -2.90 -22.46 5.71
N GLU A 8 -3.29 -23.20 6.76
CA GLU A 8 -4.69 -23.40 7.15
C GLU A 8 -5.36 -22.10 7.65
N ASN A 9 -4.56 -21.14 8.11
CA ASN A 9 -5.07 -19.84 8.54
C ASN A 9 -5.34 -18.87 7.38
N PHE A 10 -4.98 -19.22 6.14
CA PHE A 10 -5.18 -18.34 5.00
C PHE A 10 -6.65 -18.25 4.59
N ILE A 11 -7.09 -17.01 4.41
CA ILE A 11 -8.46 -16.65 4.08
C ILE A 11 -8.48 -16.17 2.64
N LEU A 12 -8.99 -17.01 1.75
CA LEU A 12 -9.04 -16.73 0.33
C LEU A 12 -10.06 -15.62 -0.02
N ARG A 13 -11.21 -15.61 0.66
CA ARG A 13 -12.27 -14.60 0.47
C ARG A 13 -12.57 -13.90 1.78
N SER A 14 -12.76 -12.58 1.72
CA SER A 14 -13.25 -11.84 2.88
C SER A 14 -14.58 -12.40 3.38
N THR A 15 -14.76 -12.44 4.69
CA THR A 15 -15.99 -12.90 5.33
C THR A 15 -16.60 -11.76 6.16
N ASN A 16 -17.79 -11.98 6.71
CA ASN A 16 -18.40 -11.03 7.64
C ASN A 16 -17.94 -11.21 9.10
N THR A 17 -17.05 -12.17 9.35
CA THR A 17 -16.51 -12.49 10.68
C THR A 17 -15.04 -12.10 10.72
N LEU A 18 -14.57 -11.54 11.82
CA LEU A 18 -13.15 -11.29 12.01
C LEU A 18 -12.40 -12.62 12.14
N SER A 19 -11.19 -12.68 11.58
CA SER A 19 -10.25 -13.76 11.84
C SER A 19 -9.57 -13.57 13.19
N GLU A 20 -8.91 -14.61 13.71
CA GLU A 20 -8.07 -14.49 14.92
C GLU A 20 -6.98 -13.41 14.75
N PHE A 21 -6.41 -13.31 13.54
CA PHE A 21 -5.45 -12.27 13.20
C PHE A 21 -6.06 -10.87 13.28
N ASP A 22 -7.26 -10.68 12.74
CA ASP A 22 -7.97 -9.41 12.78
C ASP A 22 -8.33 -9.01 14.21
N GLU A 23 -8.87 -9.93 15.01
CA GLU A 23 -9.23 -9.69 16.41
C GLU A 23 -8.01 -9.31 17.25
N THR A 24 -6.90 -10.03 17.06
CA THR A 24 -5.64 -9.79 17.76
C THR A 24 -5.10 -8.41 17.40
N LEU A 25 -4.99 -8.10 16.10
CA LEU A 25 -4.50 -6.81 15.65
C LEU A 25 -5.43 -5.66 16.07
N HIS A 26 -6.76 -5.87 16.05
CA HIS A 26 -7.76 -4.90 16.50
C HIS A 26 -7.57 -4.51 17.94
N THR A 27 -7.45 -5.52 18.79
CA THR A 27 -7.30 -5.35 20.23
C THR A 27 -6.01 -4.59 20.55
N LEU A 28 -4.90 -4.99 19.92
CA LEU A 28 -3.59 -4.35 20.13
C LEU A 28 -3.56 -2.91 19.61
N TRP A 29 -4.08 -2.65 18.40
CA TRP A 29 -4.11 -1.31 17.84
C TRP A 29 -5.00 -0.37 18.66
N THR A 30 -6.19 -0.83 19.06
CA THR A 30 -7.13 -0.07 19.91
C THR A 30 -6.51 0.25 21.27
N SER A 31 -5.87 -0.74 21.91
CA SER A 31 -5.17 -0.53 23.18
C SER A 31 -4.07 0.52 23.07
N ALA A 32 -3.28 0.50 21.98
CA ALA A 32 -2.27 1.52 21.73
C ALA A 32 -2.90 2.91 21.48
N TYR A 33 -4.07 2.95 20.86
CA TYR A 33 -4.79 4.19 20.55
C TYR A 33 -5.36 4.85 21.82
N GLU A 34 -5.98 4.06 22.68
CA GLU A 34 -6.49 4.50 23.98
C GLU A 34 -5.37 4.93 24.93
N ALA A 35 -4.22 4.26 24.87
CA ALA A 35 -3.02 4.61 25.63
C ALA A 35 -2.24 5.82 25.03
N ASN A 36 -2.79 6.54 24.05
CA ASN A 36 -2.19 7.71 23.40
C ASN A 36 -0.76 7.45 22.85
N ARG A 37 -0.52 6.28 22.24
CA ARG A 37 0.77 5.94 21.62
C ARG A 37 1.00 6.58 20.24
N PHE A 38 0.00 7.25 19.70
CA PHE A 38 0.05 7.97 18.43
C PHE A 38 0.32 9.46 18.67
N ARG A 39 0.88 10.16 17.69
CA ARG A 39 1.20 11.59 17.79
C ARG A 39 -0.05 12.48 17.81
N TYR A 40 -1.18 11.96 17.35
CA TYR A 40 -2.48 12.61 17.37
C TYR A 40 -3.60 11.56 17.27
N LYS A 41 -4.82 11.97 17.62
CA LYS A 41 -6.03 11.18 17.42
C LYS A 41 -6.68 11.53 16.09
N ILE A 42 -7.27 10.52 15.46
CA ILE A 42 -8.06 10.66 14.23
C ILE A 42 -9.55 10.55 14.56
N ASP A 43 -10.39 11.14 13.71
CA ASP A 43 -11.83 10.95 13.79
C ASP A 43 -12.20 9.54 13.31
N ILE A 44 -12.34 8.62 14.26
CA ILE A 44 -12.80 7.24 13.99
C ILE A 44 -14.28 7.17 13.61
N SER A 45 -15.05 8.25 13.82
CA SER A 45 -16.48 8.28 13.47
C SER A 45 -16.72 8.51 11.96
N MET A 46 -15.65 8.77 11.19
CA MET A 46 -15.66 8.96 9.74
C MET A 46 -16.53 10.14 9.28
N ARG A 47 -16.96 11.04 10.17
CA ARG A 47 -17.87 12.16 9.86
C ARG A 47 -17.21 13.21 8.98
N SER A 48 -15.90 13.35 9.09
CA SER A 48 -15.09 14.29 8.32
C SER A 48 -14.79 13.82 6.88
N ILE A 49 -15.08 12.56 6.56
CA ILE A 49 -14.77 11.98 5.25
C ILE A 49 -15.78 12.49 4.22
N LYS A 50 -15.27 13.02 3.11
CA LYS A 50 -16.09 13.39 1.95
C LYS A 50 -15.98 12.30 0.89
N LYS A 51 -17.05 12.08 0.15
CA LYS A 51 -17.06 11.21 -1.01
C LYS A 51 -17.37 12.04 -2.25
N ILE A 52 -16.52 11.94 -3.26
CA ILE A 52 -16.75 12.51 -4.58
C ILE A 52 -16.95 11.36 -5.57
N THR A 53 -17.97 11.47 -6.40
CA THR A 53 -18.43 10.36 -7.26
C THR A 53 -18.57 10.84 -8.69
N SER A 54 -18.14 10.01 -9.65
CA SER A 54 -18.43 10.16 -11.07
C SER A 54 -18.77 8.80 -11.66
N GLY A 55 -19.99 8.66 -12.20
CA GLY A 55 -20.52 7.36 -12.62
C GLY A 55 -20.51 6.34 -11.47
N ASN A 56 -19.81 5.22 -11.68
CA ASN A 56 -19.68 4.14 -10.69
C ASN A 56 -18.38 4.22 -9.88
N VAL A 57 -17.65 5.34 -9.97
CA VAL A 57 -16.36 5.51 -9.30
C VAL A 57 -16.50 6.46 -8.13
N ASP A 58 -16.22 5.94 -6.94
CA ASP A 58 -16.14 6.71 -5.70
C ASP A 58 -14.67 6.98 -5.33
N ILE A 59 -14.40 8.21 -4.92
CA ILE A 59 -13.13 8.61 -4.32
C ILE A 59 -13.42 9.19 -2.93
N LEU A 60 -12.73 8.67 -1.92
CA LEU A 60 -12.82 9.17 -0.55
C LEU A 60 -11.79 10.28 -0.32
N ILE A 61 -12.22 11.41 0.23
CA ILE A 61 -11.36 12.50 0.64
C ILE A 61 -11.34 12.56 2.16
N LEU A 62 -10.16 12.42 2.75
CA LEU A 62 -9.91 12.39 4.19
C LEU A 62 -9.11 13.65 4.58
N PRO A 63 -9.78 14.67 5.14
CA PRO A 63 -9.12 15.84 5.72
C PRO A 63 -8.27 15.43 6.94
N ASN A 64 -6.98 15.78 6.96
CA ASN A 64 -6.09 15.44 8.09
C ASN A 64 -4.85 16.34 8.17
N ASP A 65 -4.99 17.55 8.72
CA ASP A 65 -3.87 18.48 8.90
C ASP A 65 -2.78 17.93 9.83
N ASN A 66 -3.19 17.20 10.87
CA ASN A 66 -2.26 16.63 11.84
C ASN A 66 -1.24 15.70 11.17
N ARG A 67 -1.63 14.96 10.14
CA ARG A 67 -0.72 14.09 9.38
C ARG A 67 0.41 14.84 8.73
N PHE A 68 0.14 16.01 8.17
CA PHE A 68 1.16 16.81 7.49
C PHE A 68 2.16 17.38 8.50
N ASN A 69 1.67 17.82 9.67
CA ASN A 69 2.50 18.45 10.68
C ASN A 69 3.26 17.44 11.57
N HIS A 70 2.69 16.26 11.81
CA HIS A 70 3.19 15.33 12.82
C HIS A 70 3.72 14.02 12.22
N ARG A 71 4.01 13.93 10.91
CA ARG A 71 4.64 12.73 10.33
C ARG A 71 6.13 12.61 10.66
N ARG A 72 6.70 11.41 10.49
CA ARG A 72 8.16 11.25 10.46
C ARG A 72 8.72 12.12 9.34
N LYS A 73 9.86 12.78 9.59
CA LYS A 73 10.51 13.66 8.61
C LYS A 73 10.78 12.84 7.33
N PRO A 74 10.21 13.21 6.17
CA PRO A 74 10.50 12.54 4.92
C PRO A 74 11.99 12.66 4.58
N GLN A 75 12.56 11.59 4.03
CA GLN A 75 13.92 11.59 3.50
C GLN A 75 13.90 11.92 2.01
N SER A 76 14.99 12.52 1.51
CA SER A 76 15.24 12.69 0.08
C SER A 76 15.87 11.43 -0.51
N PHE A 77 15.48 11.09 -1.74
CA PHE A 77 16.03 9.93 -2.44
C PHE A 77 16.46 10.32 -3.86
N SER A 78 17.58 9.74 -4.31
CA SER A 78 18.13 9.88 -5.65
C SER A 78 17.82 8.70 -6.56
N SER A 79 17.53 7.53 -6.00
CA SER A 79 17.20 6.30 -6.73
C SER A 79 16.12 5.51 -5.99
N ILE A 80 15.41 4.66 -6.74
CA ILE A 80 14.48 3.68 -6.15
C ILE A 80 15.19 2.67 -5.22
N ASN A 81 16.51 2.53 -5.33
CA ASN A 81 17.33 1.59 -4.56
C ASN A 81 18.43 2.30 -3.75
N ASP A 82 18.17 3.51 -3.25
CA ASP A 82 19.10 4.14 -2.32
C ASP A 82 19.33 3.25 -1.11
N LYS A 83 20.59 3.18 -0.68
CA LYS A 83 20.99 2.37 0.47
C LYS A 83 20.45 2.98 1.75
N LEU A 84 20.02 2.13 2.69
CA LEU A 84 19.74 2.56 4.04
C LEU A 84 21.06 2.85 4.74
N LEU A 85 21.23 4.09 5.23
CA LEU A 85 22.43 4.49 5.95
C LEU A 85 22.32 4.14 7.44
N PRO A 86 23.40 3.70 8.11
CA PRO A 86 23.36 3.29 9.52
C PRO A 86 22.80 4.34 10.48
N GLU A 87 23.11 5.61 10.26
CA GLU A 87 22.65 6.75 11.06
C GLU A 87 21.21 7.16 10.76
N SER A 88 20.70 6.82 9.56
CA SER A 88 19.33 7.12 9.14
C SER A 88 18.28 6.40 9.99
N PHE A 89 17.07 6.93 10.00
CA PHE A 89 15.93 6.30 10.68
C PHE A 89 15.71 4.87 10.16
N ASN A 90 15.43 3.95 11.08
CA ASN A 90 14.94 2.61 10.76
C ASN A 90 14.05 2.11 11.92
N PHE A 91 13.14 1.19 11.65
CA PHE A 91 12.20 0.66 12.65
C PHE A 91 12.81 -0.06 13.85
N ASN A 92 14.10 -0.43 13.86
CA ASN A 92 14.74 -0.92 15.11
C ASN A 92 15.06 0.21 16.10
N LYS A 93 14.96 1.48 15.68
CA LYS A 93 15.22 2.66 16.52
C LYS A 93 13.96 3.24 17.17
N VAL A 94 12.79 2.63 16.94
CA VAL A 94 11.54 3.10 17.54
C VAL A 94 11.38 2.54 18.96
N PRO A 95 10.60 3.20 19.84
CA PRO A 95 10.27 2.64 21.14
C PRO A 95 9.53 1.30 21.05
N ALA A 96 9.74 0.42 22.04
CA ALA A 96 9.10 -0.89 22.09
C ALA A 96 7.56 -0.84 22.04
N HIS A 97 6.94 0.22 22.58
CA HIS A 97 5.49 0.39 22.56
C HIS A 97 4.90 0.67 21.17
N GLU A 98 5.73 0.94 20.16
CA GLU A 98 5.24 1.02 18.78
C GLU A 98 5.00 -0.37 18.16
N PHE A 99 5.61 -1.43 18.69
CA PHE A 99 5.41 -2.79 18.20
C PHE A 99 4.10 -3.38 18.74
N LEU A 100 3.25 -3.86 17.83
CA LEU A 100 2.00 -4.53 18.18
C LEU A 100 2.18 -6.05 18.18
N LEU A 101 2.61 -6.59 17.04
CA LEU A 101 2.54 -8.03 16.77
C LEU A 101 3.77 -8.49 15.98
N HIS A 102 4.34 -9.64 16.36
CA HIS A 102 5.31 -10.36 15.53
C HIS A 102 4.61 -11.56 14.91
N VAL A 103 4.67 -11.67 13.59
CA VAL A 103 3.92 -12.67 12.82
C VAL A 103 4.91 -13.66 12.22
N PHE A 104 4.70 -14.95 12.50
CA PHE A 104 5.59 -16.04 12.12
C PHE A 104 4.82 -17.12 11.37
N GLU A 105 5.38 -17.59 10.27
CA GLU A 105 4.95 -18.85 9.68
C GLU A 105 5.56 -19.98 10.52
N LYS A 106 4.74 -20.95 10.91
CA LYS A 106 5.21 -22.12 11.66
C LYS A 106 6.37 -22.79 10.91
N ASP A 107 7.43 -23.13 11.64
CA ASP A 107 8.65 -23.75 11.12
C ASP A 107 9.47 -22.89 10.13
N SER A 108 9.12 -21.61 9.96
CA SER A 108 9.89 -20.65 9.18
C SER A 108 10.79 -19.79 10.06
N THR A 109 11.97 -19.44 9.55
CA THR A 109 12.85 -18.44 10.19
C THR A 109 12.48 -17.00 9.81
N LYS A 110 11.58 -16.82 8.84
CA LYS A 110 11.11 -15.51 8.39
C LYS A 110 9.99 -15.01 9.27
N SER A 111 9.99 -13.70 9.54
CA SER A 111 8.99 -13.06 10.38
C SER A 111 8.63 -11.69 9.83
N CYS A 112 7.42 -11.24 10.09
CA CYS A 112 7.00 -9.86 9.90
C CYS A 112 6.72 -9.22 11.26
N SER A 113 7.06 -7.94 11.42
CA SER A 113 6.65 -7.17 12.59
C SER A 113 5.58 -6.15 12.19
N ILE A 114 4.49 -6.08 12.93
CA ILE A 114 3.46 -5.06 12.78
C ILE A 114 3.65 -4.02 13.86
N LEU A 115 3.83 -2.77 13.44
CA LEU A 115 3.97 -1.60 14.29
C LEU A 115 2.79 -0.66 14.08
N ILE A 116 2.47 0.19 15.07
CA ILE A 116 1.59 1.33 14.81
C ILE A 116 2.23 2.28 13.79
N ASN A 117 1.42 2.90 12.95
CA ASN A 117 1.84 4.13 12.31
C ASN A 117 1.55 5.29 13.25
N VAL A 118 2.59 5.81 13.92
CA VAL A 118 2.48 6.93 14.89
C VAL A 118 1.84 8.19 14.33
N SER A 119 1.69 8.30 13.00
CA SER A 119 0.92 9.34 12.32
C SER A 119 -0.14 8.65 11.46
N PRO A 120 -1.29 8.25 12.03
CA PRO A 120 -2.29 7.48 11.32
C PRO A 120 -3.15 8.37 10.41
N PHE A 121 -3.71 7.83 9.33
CA PHE A 121 -4.67 8.56 8.48
C PHE A 121 -6.06 7.93 8.48
N SER A 122 -6.16 6.67 8.89
CA SER A 122 -7.39 5.92 9.01
C SER A 122 -7.26 4.98 10.20
N TYR A 123 -8.38 4.40 10.60
CA TYR A 123 -8.42 3.33 11.57
C TYR A 123 -7.47 2.19 11.15
N PHE A 124 -6.86 1.52 12.13
CA PHE A 124 -5.87 0.47 11.91
C PHE A 124 -4.58 0.84 11.19
N HIS A 125 -4.30 2.12 10.94
CA HIS A 125 -3.08 2.47 10.22
C HIS A 125 -1.83 1.98 10.98
N SER A 126 -1.21 0.94 10.41
CA SER A 126 -0.10 0.17 10.95
C SER A 126 0.96 -0.03 9.86
N LEU A 127 2.13 -0.53 10.25
CA LEU A 127 3.27 -0.78 9.37
C LEU A 127 3.68 -2.24 9.50
N LEU A 128 3.63 -2.99 8.41
CA LEU A 128 4.18 -4.34 8.32
C LEU A 128 5.63 -4.25 7.84
N VAL A 129 6.57 -4.72 8.66
CA VAL A 129 8.01 -4.66 8.40
C VAL A 129 8.54 -6.10 8.33
N PRO A 130 8.74 -6.65 7.11
CA PRO A 130 9.35 -7.96 6.94
C PRO A 130 10.78 -7.96 7.46
N GLU A 131 11.13 -8.96 8.26
CA GLU A 131 12.49 -9.19 8.76
C GLU A 131 13.12 -7.91 9.35
N VAL A 132 12.41 -7.21 10.23
CA VAL A 132 12.78 -5.88 10.76
C VAL A 132 14.24 -5.74 11.17
N LYS A 133 14.86 -6.78 11.73
CA LYS A 133 16.26 -6.80 12.16
C LYS A 133 17.26 -6.69 11.00
N MET A 134 16.88 -7.12 9.79
CA MET A 134 17.73 -7.11 8.60
C MET A 134 17.94 -5.71 8.02
N CYS A 135 17.15 -4.71 8.44
CA CYS A 135 17.29 -3.33 8.00
C CYS A 135 17.35 -3.20 6.46
N TYR A 136 16.52 -3.97 5.75
CA TYR A 136 16.42 -3.86 4.31
C TYR A 136 16.00 -2.44 3.92
N ASN A 137 16.68 -1.84 2.95
CA ASN A 137 16.24 -0.59 2.34
C ASN A 137 14.85 -0.76 1.67
N GLN A 138 14.13 0.33 1.43
CA GLN A 138 12.77 0.36 0.84
C GLN A 138 12.78 0.03 -0.67
N PHE A 139 13.32 -1.16 -0.97
CA PHE A 139 13.43 -1.78 -2.27
C PHE A 139 12.87 -3.19 -2.12
N LEU A 140 11.86 -3.55 -2.92
CA LEU A 140 11.13 -4.78 -2.68
C LEU A 140 12.01 -6.00 -2.98
N ARG A 141 11.80 -7.05 -2.19
CA ARG A 141 12.44 -8.37 -2.33
C ARG A 141 11.34 -9.41 -2.46
N LYS A 142 11.55 -10.42 -3.30
CA LYS A 142 10.52 -11.45 -3.59
C LYS A 142 10.01 -12.12 -2.33
N ASP A 143 10.93 -12.55 -1.47
CA ASP A 143 10.61 -13.22 -0.22
C ASP A 143 9.84 -12.31 0.75
N SER A 144 10.28 -11.07 0.91
CA SER A 144 9.60 -10.09 1.77
C SER A 144 8.21 -9.73 1.25
N PHE A 145 8.05 -9.63 -0.07
CA PHE A 145 6.74 -9.44 -0.72
C PHE A 145 5.82 -10.63 -0.51
N TYR A 146 6.36 -11.86 -0.66
CA TYR A 146 5.59 -13.06 -0.41
C TYR A 146 5.13 -13.14 1.05
N SER A 147 6.03 -12.90 2.02
CA SER A 147 5.65 -12.82 3.43
C SER A 147 4.57 -11.76 3.69
N ALA A 148 4.62 -10.61 3.01
CA ALA A 148 3.57 -9.59 3.14
C ALA A 148 2.21 -10.05 2.61
N ILE A 149 2.18 -10.73 1.46
CA ILE A 149 0.96 -11.32 0.90
C ILE A 149 0.39 -12.42 1.83
N LYS A 150 1.24 -13.29 2.37
CA LYS A 150 0.83 -14.31 3.36
C LYS A 150 0.23 -13.66 4.61
N CYS A 151 0.86 -12.60 5.15
CA CYS A 151 0.29 -11.86 6.28
C CYS A 151 -1.07 -11.23 5.92
N PHE A 152 -1.22 -10.66 4.73
CA PHE A 152 -2.51 -10.10 4.30
C PHE A 152 -3.61 -11.16 4.17
N LEU A 153 -3.25 -12.38 3.75
CA LEU A 153 -4.17 -13.52 3.67
C LEU A 153 -4.68 -14.01 5.02
N LEU A 154 -4.05 -13.65 6.15
CA LEU A 154 -4.55 -13.98 7.48
C LEU A 154 -5.84 -13.22 7.83
N SER A 155 -6.10 -12.09 7.17
CA SER A 155 -7.25 -11.23 7.44
C SER A 155 -8.47 -11.63 6.61
N SER A 156 -9.64 -11.71 7.25
CA SER A 156 -10.94 -11.82 6.59
C SER A 156 -11.60 -10.46 6.33
N ASN A 157 -11.02 -9.37 6.83
CA ASN A 157 -11.60 -8.04 6.77
C ASN A 157 -11.65 -7.51 5.34
N ARG A 158 -12.87 -7.32 4.82
CA ARG A 158 -13.12 -6.82 3.45
C ARG A 158 -12.61 -5.40 3.18
N TYR A 159 -12.33 -4.62 4.23
CA TYR A 159 -11.84 -3.24 4.12
C TYR A 159 -10.37 -3.08 4.50
N LEU A 160 -9.70 -4.16 4.94
CA LEU A 160 -8.26 -4.10 5.16
C LEU A 160 -7.57 -3.88 3.82
N CYS A 161 -6.67 -2.90 3.82
CA CYS A 161 -5.84 -2.54 2.68
C CYS A 161 -4.37 -2.70 3.07
N MET A 162 -3.56 -3.16 2.12
CA MET A 162 -2.11 -3.13 2.19
C MET A 162 -1.57 -2.23 1.10
N GLY A 163 -0.50 -1.48 1.39
CA GLY A 163 0.12 -0.59 0.43
C GLY A 163 1.63 -0.52 0.56
N PHE A 164 2.34 -0.56 -0.55
CA PHE A 164 3.77 -0.33 -0.66
C PHE A 164 4.02 0.88 -1.54
N ASN A 165 4.97 1.71 -1.12
CA ASN A 165 5.52 2.82 -1.89
C ASN A 165 7.02 2.55 -2.04
N SER A 166 7.54 2.50 -3.26
CA SER A 166 9.00 2.54 -3.49
C SER A 166 9.57 3.92 -3.11
N LEU A 167 10.89 4.08 -3.05
CA LEU A 167 11.52 5.34 -2.62
C LEU A 167 11.05 6.57 -3.41
N LEU A 168 11.12 6.51 -4.74
CA LEU A 168 10.60 7.56 -5.63
C LEU A 168 9.07 7.43 -5.87
N ALA A 169 8.47 6.43 -5.24
CA ALA A 169 7.07 6.07 -5.01
C ALA A 169 6.24 6.92 -4.03
N HIS A 170 6.79 8.02 -3.49
CA HIS A 170 6.33 8.70 -2.27
C HIS A 170 6.50 7.90 -0.95
N ALA A 171 7.45 6.96 -0.86
CA ALA A 171 7.89 6.47 0.45
C ALA A 171 8.42 7.64 1.30
N SER A 172 8.27 7.54 2.62
CA SER A 172 8.73 8.60 3.54
C SER A 172 10.01 8.23 4.28
N VAL A 173 10.31 6.93 4.42
CA VAL A 173 11.49 6.42 5.13
C VAL A 173 12.12 5.26 4.35
N ASN A 174 13.43 5.10 4.48
CA ASN A 174 14.19 4.05 3.80
C ASN A 174 14.42 2.81 4.67
N HIS A 175 13.35 2.12 5.06
CA HIS A 175 13.43 0.78 5.64
C HIS A 175 12.20 0.01 5.18
N LEU A 176 12.39 -1.11 4.48
CA LEU A 176 11.36 -1.93 3.86
C LEU A 176 10.13 -2.12 4.75
N HIS A 177 9.02 -1.52 4.33
CA HIS A 177 7.73 -1.65 5.01
C HIS A 177 6.56 -1.55 4.03
N PHE A 178 5.45 -2.14 4.46
CA PHE A 178 4.13 -1.98 3.89
C PHE A 178 3.25 -1.25 4.90
N HIS A 179 2.29 -0.48 4.40
CA HIS A 179 1.21 0.09 5.18
C HIS A 179 0.07 -0.92 5.27
N PHE A 180 -0.50 -1.07 6.46
CA PHE A 180 -1.85 -1.60 6.63
C PHE A 180 -2.77 -0.47 7.07
N TRP A 181 -4.00 -0.45 6.57
CA TRP A 181 -5.05 0.41 7.08
C TRP A 181 -6.41 -0.20 6.79
N GLN A 182 -7.41 0.13 7.61
CA GLN A 182 -8.79 -0.19 7.27
C GLN A 182 -9.39 0.99 6.53
N SER A 183 -9.91 0.75 5.33
CA SER A 183 -10.66 1.75 4.59
C SER A 183 -12.07 1.93 5.19
N PRO A 184 -12.63 3.15 5.20
CA PRO A 184 -14.04 3.38 5.57
C PRO A 184 -15.03 2.62 4.69
N GLU A 185 -14.70 2.53 3.41
CA GLU A 185 -15.53 1.90 2.38
C GLU A 185 -14.65 1.17 1.35
N TYR A 186 -15.26 0.47 0.40
CA TYR A 186 -14.47 -0.08 -0.71
C TYR A 186 -13.87 1.05 -1.54
N LEU A 187 -12.57 0.99 -1.77
CA LEU A 187 -11.86 1.96 -2.59
C LEU A 187 -12.06 1.68 -4.08
N ARG A 188 -11.72 2.63 -4.94
CA ARG A 188 -11.75 2.48 -6.42
C ARG A 188 -11.05 1.19 -6.86
N ALA A 189 -9.83 0.94 -6.39
CA ALA A 189 -9.05 -0.25 -6.75
C ALA A 189 -9.71 -1.58 -6.33
N MET A 190 -10.58 -1.54 -5.32
CA MET A 190 -11.33 -2.70 -4.82
C MET A 190 -12.68 -2.87 -5.52
N SER A 191 -13.28 -1.78 -6.03
CA SER A 191 -14.66 -1.75 -6.52
C SER A 191 -14.79 -1.79 -8.03
N ILE A 192 -13.83 -1.22 -8.75
CA ILE A 192 -13.88 -1.12 -10.22
C ILE A 192 -13.72 -2.51 -10.85
N ASP A 193 -14.48 -2.74 -11.92
CA ASP A 193 -14.34 -3.93 -12.76
C ASP A 193 -12.97 -3.97 -13.44
N ILE A 194 -12.47 -5.18 -13.66
CA ILE A 194 -11.19 -5.41 -14.32
C ILE A 194 -11.41 -5.98 -15.71
N LYS A 195 -10.56 -5.58 -16.66
CA LYS A 195 -10.52 -6.16 -18.00
C LYS A 195 -9.15 -6.74 -18.29
N LEU A 196 -9.09 -7.72 -19.18
CA LEU A 196 -7.82 -8.27 -19.63
C LEU A 196 -6.96 -7.15 -20.23
N LYS A 197 -5.71 -7.03 -19.78
CA LYS A 197 -4.85 -5.91 -20.16
C LYS A 197 -4.33 -6.04 -21.59
N TYR A 198 -3.95 -7.26 -21.99
CA TYR A 198 -3.50 -7.59 -23.35
C TYR A 198 -4.06 -8.94 -23.77
N GLU A 199 -4.25 -9.14 -25.07
CA GLU A 199 -4.53 -10.46 -25.61
C GLU A 199 -3.41 -11.44 -25.20
N ASN A 200 -3.78 -12.65 -24.77
CA ASN A 200 -2.85 -13.70 -24.31
C ASN A 200 -1.97 -13.35 -23.08
N SER A 201 -2.34 -12.33 -22.30
CA SER A 201 -1.71 -12.01 -21.02
C SER A 201 -2.43 -12.66 -19.83
N PHE A 202 -1.76 -12.82 -18.70
CA PHE A 202 -2.40 -13.17 -17.43
C PHE A 202 -2.82 -11.93 -16.63
N TYR A 203 -2.39 -10.74 -17.04
CA TYR A 203 -2.63 -9.48 -16.32
C TYR A 203 -3.92 -8.81 -16.74
N TYR A 204 -4.63 -8.29 -15.76
CA TYR A 204 -5.78 -7.42 -15.93
C TYR A 204 -5.40 -5.96 -15.66
N GLU A 205 -6.31 -5.04 -15.93
CA GLU A 205 -6.23 -3.65 -15.49
C GLU A 205 -7.58 -3.16 -14.95
N LEU A 206 -7.53 -2.20 -14.02
CA LEU A 206 -8.70 -1.46 -13.56
C LEU A 206 -9.27 -0.65 -14.73
N ILE A 207 -10.55 -0.83 -15.05
CA ILE A 207 -11.23 -0.09 -16.12
C ILE A 207 -11.20 1.42 -15.81
N ASP A 208 -10.84 2.21 -16.81
CA ASP A 208 -10.80 3.67 -16.79
C ASP A 208 -9.98 4.29 -15.63
N HIS A 209 -9.01 3.56 -15.08
CA HIS A 209 -8.07 4.13 -14.12
C HIS A 209 -7.08 5.07 -14.84
N PRO A 210 -6.84 6.30 -14.32
CA PRO A 210 -6.01 7.30 -15.02
C PRO A 210 -4.55 6.89 -15.11
N VAL A 211 -4.07 6.04 -14.20
CA VAL A 211 -2.70 5.51 -14.19
C VAL A 211 -2.67 4.07 -14.70
N ASP A 212 -1.75 3.80 -15.62
CA ASP A 212 -1.50 2.45 -16.12
C ASP A 212 -1.17 1.49 -14.96
N ASN A 213 -1.78 0.30 -14.98
CA ASN A 213 -1.69 -0.64 -13.87
C ASN A 213 -1.71 -2.11 -14.33
N PHE A 214 -1.24 -2.99 -13.45
CA PHE A 214 -1.32 -4.43 -13.58
C PHE A 214 -2.09 -4.99 -12.39
N VAL A 215 -3.09 -5.84 -12.67
CA VAL A 215 -3.99 -6.42 -11.68
C VAL A 215 -3.99 -7.93 -11.77
N LEU A 216 -3.96 -8.58 -10.60
CA LEU A 216 -4.25 -10.01 -10.44
C LEU A 216 -5.17 -10.21 -9.24
N GLU A 217 -6.03 -11.23 -9.33
CA GLU A 217 -6.80 -11.73 -8.20
C GLU A 217 -6.36 -13.16 -7.85
N LEU A 218 -6.17 -13.44 -6.56
CA LEU A 218 -5.94 -14.80 -6.07
C LEU A 218 -7.28 -15.49 -5.89
N THR A 219 -7.60 -16.41 -6.80
CA THR A 219 -8.89 -17.12 -6.81
C THR A 219 -8.79 -18.53 -6.23
N ASN A 220 -7.58 -19.05 -6.01
CA ASN A 220 -7.31 -20.37 -5.45
C ASN A 220 -6.00 -20.35 -4.66
N LEU A 221 -5.99 -20.85 -3.41
CA LEU A 221 -4.79 -20.88 -2.57
C LEU A 221 -3.69 -21.81 -3.10
N THR A 222 -4.04 -22.82 -3.90
CA THR A 222 -3.04 -23.68 -4.56
C THR A 222 -2.22 -22.96 -5.62
N GLU A 223 -2.71 -21.81 -6.11
CA GLU A 223 -2.02 -20.97 -7.10
C GLU A 223 -1.22 -19.83 -6.45
N LEU A 224 -1.10 -19.80 -5.11
CA LEU A 224 -0.46 -18.70 -4.38
C LEU A 224 0.98 -18.43 -4.86
N ASP A 225 1.77 -19.49 -5.10
CA ASP A 225 3.13 -19.35 -5.64
C ASP A 225 3.12 -18.68 -7.01
N GLN A 226 2.27 -19.16 -7.93
CA GLN A 226 2.15 -18.60 -9.28
C GLN A 226 1.65 -17.15 -9.26
N PHE A 227 0.67 -16.86 -8.39
CA PHE A 227 0.14 -15.52 -8.19
C PHE A 227 1.24 -14.54 -7.74
N VAL A 228 2.05 -14.92 -6.73
CA VAL A 228 3.16 -14.09 -6.25
C VAL A 228 4.27 -13.99 -7.29
N ASN A 229 4.59 -15.07 -8.01
CA ASN A 229 5.59 -15.06 -9.08
C ASN A 229 5.22 -14.07 -10.19
N ARG A 230 3.97 -14.11 -10.69
CA ARG A 230 3.50 -13.18 -11.73
C ARG A 230 3.52 -11.73 -11.26
N LEU A 231 3.04 -11.44 -10.05
CA LEU A 231 3.16 -10.09 -9.48
C LEU A 231 4.62 -9.65 -9.36
N TRP A 232 5.51 -10.57 -8.96
CA TRP A 232 6.93 -10.30 -8.85
C TRP A 232 7.60 -9.99 -10.19
N MET A 233 7.15 -10.57 -11.30
CA MET A 233 7.68 -10.23 -12.64
C MET A 233 7.47 -8.74 -12.97
N VAL A 234 6.30 -8.19 -12.65
CA VAL A 234 6.02 -6.74 -12.81
C VAL A 234 6.91 -5.91 -11.91
N ILE A 235 6.98 -6.27 -10.63
CA ILE A 235 7.77 -5.52 -9.63
C ILE A 235 9.26 -5.53 -9.98
N SER A 236 9.83 -6.70 -10.27
CA SER A 236 11.23 -6.85 -10.67
C SER A 236 11.53 -6.14 -11.98
N SER A 237 10.61 -6.18 -12.96
CA SER A 237 10.78 -5.42 -14.21
C SER A 237 10.80 -3.91 -13.99
N CYS A 238 9.94 -3.39 -13.11
CA CYS A 238 10.02 -2.00 -12.69
C CYS A 238 11.36 -1.70 -12.02
N GLN A 239 11.83 -2.56 -11.12
CA GLN A 239 13.10 -2.37 -10.40
C GLN A 239 14.32 -2.38 -11.34
N ASP A 240 14.36 -3.30 -12.29
CA ASP A 240 15.43 -3.38 -13.30
C ASP A 240 15.47 -2.14 -14.18
N LEU A 241 14.30 -1.62 -14.58
CA LEU A 241 14.17 -0.41 -15.39
C LEU A 241 14.23 0.90 -14.58
N GLN A 242 14.50 0.82 -13.28
CA GLN A 242 14.53 1.97 -12.37
C GLN A 242 13.21 2.77 -12.33
N ILE A 243 12.09 2.08 -12.54
CA ILE A 243 10.75 2.63 -12.52
C ILE A 243 10.21 2.64 -11.09
N ALA A 244 9.81 3.83 -10.63
CA ALA A 244 9.08 3.99 -9.39
C ALA A 244 7.71 3.29 -9.48
N HIS A 245 7.31 2.63 -8.41
CA HIS A 245 6.06 1.88 -8.38
C HIS A 245 5.41 1.86 -7.00
N ASN A 246 4.09 1.67 -7.01
CA ASN A 246 3.26 1.40 -5.85
C ASN A 246 2.61 0.02 -5.99
N VAL A 247 2.39 -0.67 -4.87
CA VAL A 247 1.68 -1.95 -4.84
C VAL A 247 0.57 -1.87 -3.80
N PHE A 248 -0.66 -2.13 -4.20
CA PHE A 248 -1.82 -2.19 -3.32
C PHE A 248 -2.37 -3.61 -3.26
N ALA A 249 -2.82 -4.04 -2.09
CA ALA A 249 -3.66 -5.22 -1.94
C ALA A 249 -4.94 -4.86 -1.18
N GLY A 250 -6.05 -5.39 -1.66
CA GLY A 250 -7.38 -5.22 -1.05
C GLY A 250 -8.26 -6.43 -1.35
N ARG A 251 -9.48 -6.43 -0.82
CA ARG A 251 -10.49 -7.45 -1.14
C ARG A 251 -11.42 -6.90 -2.22
N SER A 252 -11.54 -7.60 -3.33
CA SER A 252 -12.44 -7.21 -4.43
C SER A 252 -13.88 -7.15 -3.94
N LYS A 253 -14.59 -6.06 -4.24
CA LYS A 253 -15.98 -5.85 -3.81
C LYS A 253 -16.92 -6.91 -4.39
N SER A 254 -16.67 -7.37 -5.62
CA SER A 254 -17.54 -8.31 -6.33
C SER A 254 -17.29 -9.77 -5.92
N SER A 255 -16.04 -10.15 -5.66
CA SER A 255 -15.66 -11.56 -5.43
C SER A 255 -15.22 -11.87 -3.99
N GLY A 256 -14.79 -10.86 -3.24
CA GLY A 256 -14.15 -11.00 -1.93
C GLY A 256 -12.71 -11.53 -2.00
N TYR A 257 -12.18 -11.84 -3.19
CA TYR A 257 -10.82 -12.34 -3.37
C TYR A 257 -9.76 -11.27 -3.09
N VAL A 258 -8.54 -11.70 -2.73
CA VAL A 258 -7.40 -10.79 -2.70
C VAL A 258 -7.13 -10.29 -4.11
N ARG A 259 -7.22 -8.98 -4.30
CA ARG A 259 -6.81 -8.28 -5.51
C ARG A 259 -5.55 -7.50 -5.22
N VAL A 260 -4.53 -7.67 -6.05
CA VAL A 260 -3.31 -6.87 -6.01
C VAL A 260 -3.25 -5.99 -7.25
N VAL A 261 -2.96 -4.71 -7.05
CA VAL A 261 -2.77 -3.72 -8.12
C VAL A 261 -1.36 -3.15 -8.01
N ILE A 262 -0.65 -3.12 -9.13
CA ILE A 262 0.70 -2.51 -9.24
C ILE A 262 0.59 -1.33 -10.20
N TRP A 263 1.02 -0.15 -9.75
CA TRP A 263 1.11 1.06 -10.57
C TRP A 263 2.58 1.43 -10.79
N PRO A 264 3.14 1.14 -11.96
CA PRO A 264 4.34 1.82 -12.44
C PRO A 264 4.01 3.30 -12.67
N ARG A 265 4.83 4.20 -12.13
CA ARG A 265 4.56 5.64 -12.17
C ARG A 265 5.84 6.45 -12.39
N CYS A 266 5.66 7.72 -12.72
CA CYS A 266 6.76 8.67 -12.75
C CYS A 266 7.46 8.77 -11.38
N SER A 267 8.79 8.88 -11.42
CA SER A 267 9.61 9.08 -10.24
C SER A 267 9.43 10.48 -9.66
N VAL A 268 9.30 10.57 -8.34
CA VAL A 268 9.32 11.84 -7.62
C VAL A 268 10.63 11.97 -6.86
N TYR A 269 11.42 12.97 -7.26
CA TYR A 269 12.70 13.32 -6.64
C TYR A 269 12.56 14.43 -5.60
N GLU A 270 11.49 15.23 -5.70
CA GLU A 270 11.23 16.29 -4.74
C GLU A 270 10.89 15.70 -3.38
N VAL A 271 11.54 16.24 -2.34
CA VAL A 271 11.17 15.92 -0.97
C VAL A 271 9.77 16.48 -0.75
N LYS A 272 8.91 15.70 -0.09
CA LYS A 272 7.59 16.16 0.31
C LYS A 272 7.71 17.42 1.19
N ASN A 273 7.58 18.60 0.58
CA ASN A 273 7.68 19.89 1.24
C ASN A 273 6.50 20.07 2.21
N LEU A 274 6.83 20.49 3.43
CA LEU A 274 5.93 20.53 4.59
C LEU A 274 5.70 21.96 5.12
N PHE A 275 6.36 22.97 4.56
CA PHE A 275 6.59 24.24 5.27
C PHE A 275 6.32 25.52 4.48
N THR A 276 5.70 25.45 3.31
CA THR A 276 5.26 26.66 2.61
C THR A 276 3.75 26.61 2.49
N ALA A 277 3.08 27.58 3.11
CA ALA A 277 1.68 27.89 2.84
C ALA A 277 1.42 28.13 1.33
N ASP A 278 2.50 28.33 0.55
CA ASP A 278 2.53 28.55 -0.89
C ASP A 278 2.92 27.31 -1.75
N SER A 279 3.11 26.11 -1.18
CA SER A 279 3.31 24.91 -2.02
C SER A 279 1.98 24.32 -2.45
N GLU A 280 1.73 24.32 -3.77
CA GLU A 280 0.48 23.89 -4.44
C GLU A 280 0.01 22.45 -4.15
N ALA A 281 0.85 21.58 -3.58
CA ALA A 281 0.52 20.19 -3.32
C ALA A 281 -0.17 20.02 -1.95
N GLY A 282 -1.49 20.16 -1.90
CA GLY A 282 -2.29 19.88 -0.71
C GLY A 282 -2.46 18.38 -0.37
N TYR A 283 -1.90 17.48 -1.18
CA TYR A 283 -1.65 16.07 -0.87
C TYR A 283 -0.60 15.48 -1.84
N TYR A 284 -0.17 14.24 -1.60
CA TYR A 284 0.77 13.51 -2.46
C TYR A 284 0.14 12.22 -2.96
N VAL A 285 0.27 11.89 -4.25
CA VAL A 285 -0.34 10.71 -4.86
C VAL A 285 0.45 9.44 -4.54
N ALA A 286 0.32 8.94 -3.31
CA ALA A 286 0.90 7.65 -2.92
C ALA A 286 -0.10 6.51 -3.20
N VAL A 287 0.20 5.31 -2.70
CA VAL A 287 -0.62 4.11 -2.91
C VAL A 287 -2.08 4.25 -2.45
N ALA A 288 -2.36 5.01 -1.38
CA ALA A 288 -3.73 5.21 -0.90
C ALA A 288 -4.55 6.05 -1.88
N GLU A 289 -3.94 7.12 -2.40
CA GLU A 289 -4.54 8.02 -3.37
C GLU A 289 -4.83 7.29 -4.69
N LEU A 290 -3.85 6.52 -5.21
CA LEU A 290 -4.02 5.65 -6.38
C LEU A 290 -5.15 4.63 -6.17
N ALA A 291 -5.30 4.11 -4.95
CA ALA A 291 -6.38 3.18 -4.65
C ALA A 291 -7.77 3.84 -4.62
N GLY A 292 -7.88 5.17 -4.53
CA GLY A 292 -9.13 5.92 -4.45
C GLY A 292 -9.40 6.55 -3.06
N MET A 293 -8.37 6.74 -2.24
CA MET A 293 -8.47 7.39 -0.93
C MET A 293 -7.44 8.50 -0.79
N VAL A 294 -7.89 9.75 -0.89
CA VAL A 294 -7.04 10.93 -0.85
C VAL A 294 -6.96 11.50 0.55
N VAL A 295 -5.76 11.53 1.13
CA VAL A 295 -5.51 12.19 2.42
C VAL A 295 -4.94 13.58 2.17
N ALA A 296 -5.70 14.62 2.47
CA ALA A 296 -5.37 16.02 2.16
C ALA A 296 -5.47 16.92 3.40
N SER A 297 -4.84 18.09 3.35
CA SER A 297 -5.07 19.13 4.36
C SER A 297 -6.53 19.59 4.33
N GLU A 298 -7.07 20.08 5.45
CA GLU A 298 -8.49 20.43 5.56
C GLU A 298 -8.89 21.49 4.53
N ASN A 299 -8.07 22.55 4.41
CA ASN A 299 -8.28 23.61 3.44
C ASN A 299 -8.28 23.08 2.00
N TYR A 300 -7.34 22.19 1.65
CA TYR A 300 -7.24 21.68 0.29
C TYR A 300 -8.33 20.65 -0.03
N ALA A 301 -8.71 19.81 0.95
CA ALA A 301 -9.78 18.84 0.85
C ALA A 301 -11.13 19.50 0.49
N GLY A 302 -11.35 20.75 0.91
CA GLY A 302 -12.50 21.55 0.50
C GLY A 302 -12.54 21.91 -1.00
N THR A 303 -11.39 21.89 -1.68
CA THR A 303 -11.24 22.30 -3.08
C THR A 303 -11.22 21.13 -4.07
N LEU A 304 -11.21 19.89 -3.58
CA LEU A 304 -11.08 18.71 -4.42
C LEU A 304 -12.42 18.36 -5.08
N SER A 305 -12.42 18.38 -6.41
CA SER A 305 -13.45 17.77 -7.26
C SER A 305 -12.94 16.47 -7.85
N TYR A 306 -13.85 15.67 -8.41
CA TYR A 306 -13.50 14.40 -9.07
C TYR A 306 -12.47 14.63 -10.19
N ASP A 307 -12.75 15.57 -11.09
CA ASP A 307 -11.87 15.91 -12.22
C ASP A 307 -10.49 16.40 -11.78
N LYS A 308 -10.43 17.16 -10.68
CA LYS A 308 -9.15 17.62 -10.12
C LYS A 308 -8.32 16.45 -9.59
N VAL A 309 -8.96 15.47 -8.94
CA VAL A 309 -8.26 14.26 -8.49
C VAL A 309 -7.82 13.44 -9.70
N GLU A 310 -8.69 13.18 -10.68
CA GLU A 310 -8.32 12.42 -11.88
C GLU A 310 -7.14 13.06 -12.64
N SER A 311 -7.14 14.38 -12.77
CA SER A 311 -6.04 15.13 -13.40
C SER A 311 -4.72 14.95 -12.66
N LEU A 312 -4.75 15.01 -11.32
CA LEU A 312 -3.56 14.78 -10.50
C LEU A 312 -3.07 13.33 -10.59
N LEU A 313 -3.98 12.34 -10.58
CA LEU A 313 -3.61 10.95 -10.80
C LEU A 313 -3.01 10.75 -12.19
N TYR A 314 -3.57 11.37 -13.23
CA TYR A 314 -3.08 11.25 -14.61
C TYR A 314 -1.62 11.72 -14.75
N ASN A 315 -1.21 12.74 -14.00
CA ASN A 315 0.17 13.23 -14.00
C ASN A 315 1.19 12.21 -13.47
N GLU A 316 0.73 11.16 -12.81
CA GLU A 316 1.59 10.08 -12.31
C GLU A 316 1.96 9.05 -13.38
N ARG A 317 1.31 9.08 -14.54
CA ARG A 317 1.58 8.12 -15.62
C ARG A 317 3.01 8.20 -16.11
N LEU A 318 3.57 7.04 -16.43
CA LEU A 318 4.81 6.99 -17.19
C LEU A 318 4.59 7.53 -18.62
N PRO A 319 5.62 8.17 -19.22
CA PRO A 319 5.65 8.39 -20.66
C PRO A 319 5.42 7.08 -21.41
N ARG A 320 4.61 7.12 -22.47
CA ARG A 320 4.20 5.89 -23.18
C ARG A 320 5.37 5.05 -23.68
N SER A 321 6.48 5.67 -24.09
CA SER A 321 7.70 4.96 -24.50
C SER A 321 8.36 4.18 -23.37
N ILE A 322 8.38 4.73 -22.16
CA ILE A 322 8.92 4.06 -20.97
C ILE A 322 8.00 2.92 -20.55
N PHE A 323 6.69 3.16 -20.54
CA PHE A 323 5.72 2.10 -20.24
C PHE A 323 5.79 0.97 -21.27
N HIS A 324 5.95 1.28 -22.55
CA HIS A 324 6.13 0.26 -23.59
C HIS A 324 7.40 -0.57 -23.38
N THR A 325 8.50 0.04 -22.92
CA THR A 325 9.73 -0.70 -22.57
C THR A 325 9.48 -1.70 -21.44
N LEU A 326 8.66 -1.32 -20.44
CA LEU A 326 8.23 -2.22 -19.37
C LEU A 326 7.37 -3.38 -19.91
N GLU A 327 6.45 -3.11 -20.83
CA GLU A 327 5.63 -4.14 -21.50
C GLU A 327 6.49 -5.16 -22.27
N CYS A 328 7.47 -4.69 -23.05
CA CYS A 328 8.38 -5.56 -23.79
C CYS A 328 9.17 -6.47 -22.84
N LYS A 329 9.74 -5.91 -21.77
CA LYS A 329 10.49 -6.68 -20.77
C LYS A 329 9.61 -7.74 -20.08
N LEU A 330 8.37 -7.39 -19.77
CA LEU A 330 7.42 -8.35 -19.20
C LEU A 330 7.10 -9.50 -20.15
N HIS A 331 6.91 -9.21 -21.43
CA HIS A 331 6.66 -10.23 -22.44
C HIS A 331 7.87 -11.17 -22.62
N GLU A 332 9.09 -10.64 -22.60
CA GLU A 332 10.32 -11.45 -22.63
C GLU A 332 10.39 -12.40 -21.43
N THR A 333 10.12 -11.90 -20.23
CA THR A 333 10.18 -12.71 -19.00
C THR A 333 9.11 -13.81 -19.00
N LEU A 334 7.91 -13.53 -19.53
CA LEU A 334 6.84 -14.52 -19.69
C LEU A 334 7.15 -15.60 -20.73
N SER A 335 7.99 -15.30 -21.71
CA SER A 335 8.36 -16.26 -22.78
C SER A 335 9.43 -17.25 -22.33
N THR A 336 10.05 -17.02 -21.17
CA THR A 336 11.13 -17.85 -20.61
C THR A 336 10.70 -18.76 -19.46
N GLU A 337 9.45 -18.63 -18.99
CA GLU A 337 8.79 -19.58 -18.07
C GLU A 337 8.01 -20.63 -18.86
#